data_AF-A0A6N4SPM7-F1
#
_entry.id   AF-A0A6N4SPM7-F1
#
_cell.length_a   1.000
_cell.length_b   1.000
_cell.length_c   1.000
_cell.angle_alpha   90.00
_cell.angle_beta   90.00
_cell.angle_gamma   90.00
#
_symmetry.space_group_name_H-M   'P 1'
#
loop_
_entity.id
_entity.type
_entity.pdbx_description
1 polymer ?
#
loop_
_entity_poly.entity_id
_entity_poly.type
_entity_poly.pdbx_seq_one_letter_code
_entity_poly.pdbx_strand_id
1 'polypeptide(L)'
;MKKIEIDWIAKSRSTGLTEAFIEEHENKVYWPSISSYQILSETFIEKHADKVIWQLISSCQILSEAFIEKFEGEICWEKLFSERQGQQLQLSTEFRKKHAERFQWGMSNEEPIS
;
A
#
# COMPACT_ATOMS: atom_id res chain seq x y z
N MET A 1 -0.64 -41.16 -1.00
CA MET A 1 -1.38 -39.94 -0.59
C MET A 1 -1.19 -38.90 -1.67
N LYS A 2 -2.26 -38.35 -2.27
CA LYS A 2 -2.11 -37.18 -3.14
C LYS A 2 -1.70 -36.02 -2.25
N LYS A 3 -0.51 -35.47 -2.47
CA LYS A 3 -0.07 -34.21 -1.88
C LYS A 3 -1.02 -33.15 -2.46
N ILE A 4 -1.90 -32.59 -1.64
CA ILE A 4 -2.71 -31.45 -2.09
C ILE A 4 -1.72 -30.32 -2.29
N GLU A 5 -1.48 -29.96 -3.54
CA GLU A 5 -0.69 -28.81 -3.90
C GLU A 5 -1.49 -27.56 -3.50
N ILE A 6 -0.87 -26.70 -2.68
CA ILE A 6 -1.49 -25.45 -2.26
C ILE A 6 -1.36 -24.48 -3.43
N ASP A 7 -2.49 -23.93 -3.89
CA ASP A 7 -2.50 -22.76 -4.77
C ASP A 7 -2.10 -21.54 -3.94
N TRP A 8 -0.84 -21.13 -4.08
CA TRP A 8 -0.28 -20.01 -3.34
C TRP A 8 -0.87 -18.66 -3.74
N ILE A 9 -1.37 -18.50 -4.96
CA ILE A 9 -2.05 -17.28 -5.40
C ILE A 9 -3.37 -17.16 -4.66
N ALA A 10 -4.19 -18.22 -4.67
CA ALA A 10 -5.45 -18.26 -3.95
C ALA A 10 -5.24 -18.09 -2.44
N LYS A 11 -4.22 -18.76 -1.88
CA LYS A 11 -3.88 -18.62 -0.46
C LYS A 11 -3.49 -17.19 -0.10
N SER A 12 -2.66 -16.54 -0.91
CA SER A 12 -2.22 -15.15 -0.64
C SER A 12 -3.34 -14.12 -0.73
N ARG A 13 -4.42 -14.43 -1.46
CA ARG A 13 -5.64 -13.61 -1.53
C ARG A 13 -6.62 -13.89 -0.39
N SER A 14 -6.47 -15.01 0.32
CA SER A 14 -7.36 -15.33 1.43
C SER A 14 -7.20 -14.28 2.53
N THR A 15 -8.31 -13.77 3.05
CA THR A 15 -8.29 -12.74 4.09
C THR A 15 -7.78 -13.32 5.41
N GLY A 16 -7.13 -12.47 6.22
CA GLY A 16 -6.73 -12.82 7.58
C GLY A 16 -5.50 -13.71 7.68
N LEU A 17 -4.58 -13.63 6.71
CA LEU A 17 -3.25 -14.21 6.93
C LEU A 17 -2.51 -13.40 7.99
N THR A 18 -1.88 -14.08 8.94
CA THR A 18 -1.00 -13.42 9.91
C THR A 18 0.35 -13.12 9.25
N GLU A 19 1.01 -12.06 9.71
CA GLU A 19 2.36 -11.73 9.26
C GLU A 19 3.34 -12.90 9.47
N ALA A 20 3.28 -13.57 10.63
CA ALA A 20 4.10 -14.76 10.90
C ALA A 20 3.90 -15.87 9.85
N PHE A 21 2.67 -16.11 9.39
CA PHE A 21 2.41 -17.08 8.32
C PHE A 21 3.04 -16.66 7.00
N ILE A 22 2.96 -15.36 6.68
CA ILE A 22 3.53 -14.78 5.46
C ILE A 22 5.06 -14.90 5.50
N GLU A 23 5.70 -14.62 6.63
CA GLU A 23 7.14 -14.76 6.83
C GLU A 23 7.60 -16.21 6.69
N GLU A 24 6.88 -17.16 7.31
CA GLU A 24 7.18 -18.60 7.19
C GLU A 24 7.13 -19.08 5.72
N HIS A 25 6.34 -18.40 4.89
CA HIS A 25 6.07 -18.78 3.50
C HIS A 25 6.49 -17.71 2.49
N GLU A 26 7.43 -16.84 2.83
CA GLU A 26 7.76 -15.63 2.06
C GLU A 26 8.18 -15.90 0.60
N ASN A 27 8.76 -17.07 0.35
CA ASN A 27 9.23 -17.52 -0.96
C ASN A 27 8.15 -18.22 -1.80
N LYS A 28 6.93 -18.34 -1.26
CA LYS A 28 5.81 -19.03 -1.90
C LYS A 28 4.60 -18.11 -2.08
N VAL A 29 4.35 -17.21 -1.13
CA VAL A 29 3.26 -16.24 -1.22
C VAL A 29 3.42 -15.31 -2.42
N TYR A 30 2.29 -14.82 -2.91
CA TYR A 30 2.25 -13.87 -4.00
C TYR A 30 2.18 -12.45 -3.44
N TRP A 31 3.33 -11.77 -3.41
CA TRP A 31 3.50 -10.44 -2.82
C TRP A 31 2.53 -9.35 -3.30
N PRO A 32 2.11 -9.31 -4.58
CA PRO A 32 1.05 -8.40 -4.98
C PRO A 32 -0.28 -8.65 -4.24
N SER A 33 -0.66 -9.92 -4.04
CA SER A 33 -1.87 -10.25 -3.26
C SER A 33 -1.67 -9.92 -1.77
N ILE A 34 -0.47 -10.15 -1.23
CA ILE A 34 -0.16 -9.78 0.16
C ILE A 34 -0.31 -8.26 0.35
N SER A 35 0.25 -7.48 -0.56
CA SER A 35 0.26 -6.01 -0.50
C SER A 35 -1.15 -5.39 -0.61
N SER A 36 -2.07 -6.03 -1.34
CA SER A 36 -3.42 -5.48 -1.57
C SER A 36 -4.51 -6.03 -0.65
N TYR A 37 -4.43 -7.29 -0.23
CA TYR A 37 -5.54 -7.97 0.45
C TYR A 37 -5.33 -8.19 1.95
N GLN A 38 -4.10 -8.11 2.43
CA GLN A 38 -3.81 -8.30 3.85
C GLN A 38 -3.73 -6.95 4.57
N ILE A 39 -4.00 -6.96 5.88
CA ILE A 39 -3.73 -5.84 6.77
C ILE A 39 -2.30 -6.04 7.27
N LEU A 40 -1.40 -5.15 6.86
CA LEU A 40 0.01 -5.23 7.19
C LEU A 40 0.39 -4.11 8.16
N SER A 41 1.19 -4.42 9.16
CA SER A 41 1.81 -3.43 10.03
C SER A 41 2.93 -2.70 9.29
N GLU A 42 3.18 -1.46 9.67
CA GLU A 42 4.31 -0.67 9.16
C GLU A 42 5.65 -1.37 9.39
N THR A 43 5.83 -2.02 10.54
CA THR A 43 7.03 -2.79 10.86
C THR A 43 7.25 -3.95 9.89
N PHE A 44 6.18 -4.62 9.46
CA PHE A 44 6.27 -5.69 8.47
C PHE A 44 6.59 -5.14 7.08
N ILE A 45 5.93 -4.06 6.67
CA ILE A 45 6.17 -3.40 5.38
C ILE A 45 7.63 -2.93 5.30
N GLU A 46 8.15 -2.32 6.35
CA GLU A 46 9.55 -1.89 6.42
C GLU A 46 10.53 -3.06 6.32
N LYS A 47 10.27 -4.15 7.05
CA LYS A 47 11.10 -5.36 7.01
C LYS A 47 11.15 -6.00 5.61
N HIS A 48 10.09 -5.85 4.83
CA HIS A 48 9.92 -6.46 3.50
C HIS A 48 9.79 -5.41 2.38
N ALA A 49 10.41 -4.25 2.55
CA ALA A 49 10.35 -3.12 1.63
C ALA A 49 10.78 -3.47 0.19
N ASP A 50 11.62 -4.49 0.02
CA ASP A 50 12.10 -4.99 -1.27
C ASP A 50 11.10 -5.92 -1.98
N LYS A 51 10.12 -6.46 -1.26
CA LYS A 51 9.16 -7.47 -1.78
C LYS A 51 7.76 -6.91 -1.98
N VAL A 52 7.35 -5.95 -1.15
CA VAL A 52 6.02 -5.34 -1.24
C VAL A 52 5.85 -4.54 -2.52
N ILE A 53 4.61 -4.42 -2.99
CA ILE A 53 4.29 -3.59 -4.14
C ILE A 53 3.82 -2.23 -3.64
N TRP A 54 4.71 -1.22 -3.67
CA TRP A 54 4.46 0.10 -3.10
C TRP A 54 3.22 0.81 -3.63
N GLN A 55 2.88 0.61 -4.91
CA GLN A 55 1.62 1.12 -5.47
C GLN A 55 0.39 0.53 -4.76
N LEU A 56 0.42 -0.77 -4.42
CA LEU A 56 -0.65 -1.45 -3.70
C LEU A 56 -0.64 -1.10 -2.21
N ILE A 57 0.54 -0.98 -1.60
CA ILE A 57 0.70 -0.49 -0.23
C ILE A 57 0.05 0.89 -0.09
N SER A 58 0.42 1.81 -1.00
CA SER A 58 -0.10 3.18 -1.05
C SER A 58 -1.58 3.27 -1.40
N SER A 59 -2.21 2.21 -1.94
CA SER A 59 -3.65 2.21 -2.25
C SER A 59 -4.48 1.49 -1.19
N CYS A 60 -3.94 0.46 -0.53
CA CYS A 60 -4.72 -0.49 0.26
C CYS A 60 -4.42 -0.46 1.77
N GLN A 61 -3.24 0.01 2.19
CA GLN A 61 -2.86 0.00 3.60
C GLN A 61 -3.23 1.32 4.30
N ILE A 62 -3.37 1.27 5.63
CA ILE A 62 -3.48 2.48 6.45
C ILE A 62 -2.08 2.77 6.98
N LEU A 63 -1.50 3.89 6.54
CA LEU A 63 -0.15 4.30 6.89
C LEU A 63 -0.19 5.59 7.70
N SER A 64 0.71 5.69 8.68
CA SER A 64 0.96 6.91 9.43
C SER A 64 1.75 7.91 8.59
N GLU A 65 1.60 9.19 8.92
CA GLU A 65 2.34 10.28 8.28
C GLU A 65 3.85 10.07 8.38
N ALA A 66 4.34 9.67 9.56
CA ALA A 66 5.76 9.42 9.78
C ALA A 66 6.31 8.30 8.89
N PHE A 67 5.53 7.24 8.68
CA PHE A 67 5.91 6.17 7.76
C PHE A 67 5.94 6.64 6.30
N ILE A 68 4.93 7.40 5.89
CA ILE A 68 4.87 7.98 4.54
C ILE A 68 6.06 8.90 4.28
N GLU A 69 6.45 9.74 5.25
CA GLU A 69 7.63 10.61 5.12
C GLU A 69 8.92 9.81 5.05
N LYS A 70 9.05 8.76 5.87
CA LYS A 70 10.23 7.89 5.87
C LYS A 70 10.45 7.20 4.53
N PHE A 71 9.38 6.81 3.85
CA PHE A 71 9.40 6.11 2.56
C PHE A 71 8.94 6.97 1.39
N GLU A 72 9.14 8.29 1.46
CA GLU A 72 8.55 9.25 0.50
C GLU A 72 8.91 8.98 -0.97
N GLY A 73 10.06 8.35 -1.22
CA GLY A 73 10.53 8.00 -2.57
C GLY A 73 9.85 6.76 -3.16
N GLU A 74 9.25 5.92 -2.33
CA GLU A 74 8.55 4.69 -2.74
C GLU A 74 7.03 4.88 -2.77
N ILE A 75 6.51 5.78 -1.93
CA ILE A 75 5.06 6.03 -1.82
C ILE A 75 4.51 6.58 -3.13
N CYS A 76 3.42 5.97 -3.59
CA CYS A 76 2.65 6.45 -4.72
C CYS A 76 1.65 7.51 -4.26
N TRP A 77 2.07 8.78 -4.32
CA TRP A 77 1.29 9.95 -3.90
C TRP A 77 -0.07 10.07 -4.59
N GLU A 78 -0.16 9.69 -5.88
CA GLU A 78 -1.42 9.65 -6.62
C GLU A 78 -2.42 8.67 -5.99
N LYS A 79 -1.95 7.51 -5.51
CA LYS A 79 -2.81 6.51 -4.87
C LYS A 79 -3.18 6.92 -3.45
N LEU A 80 -2.23 7.48 -2.70
CA LEU A 80 -2.43 8.00 -1.34
C LEU A 80 -3.54 9.06 -1.29
N PHE A 81 -3.55 9.95 -2.28
CA PHE A 81 -4.53 11.03 -2.41
C PHE A 81 -5.66 10.70 -3.40
N SER A 82 -5.85 9.44 -3.80
CA SER A 82 -7.02 9.10 -4.60
C SER A 82 -8.27 9.07 -3.73
N GLU A 83 -9.31 9.83 -4.11
CA GLU A 83 -10.62 9.83 -3.41
C GLU A 83 -11.29 8.44 -3.38
N ARG A 84 -10.85 7.52 -4.24
CA ARG A 84 -11.46 6.18 -4.38
C ARG A 84 -11.18 5.26 -3.21
N GLN A 85 -10.14 5.49 -2.40
CA GLN A 85 -9.83 4.65 -1.25
C GLN A 85 -9.46 5.53 -0.05
N GLY A 86 -10.21 5.42 1.04
CA GLY A 86 -10.33 6.39 2.14
C GLY A 86 -9.09 6.67 3.01
N GLN A 87 -7.86 6.54 2.50
CA GLN A 87 -6.63 6.90 3.23
C GLN A 87 -6.55 8.39 3.55
N GLN A 88 -7.05 9.25 2.66
CA GLN A 88 -7.05 10.70 2.92
C GLN A 88 -7.71 11.05 4.26
N LEU A 89 -8.76 10.33 4.69
CA LEU A 89 -9.49 10.67 5.91
C LEU A 89 -8.67 10.48 7.20
N GLN A 90 -7.56 9.74 7.16
CA GLN A 90 -6.67 9.52 8.31
C GLN A 90 -5.49 10.49 8.37
N LEU A 91 -5.15 11.16 7.27
CA LEU A 91 -4.05 12.14 7.22
C LEU A 91 -4.53 13.51 7.73
N SER A 92 -3.69 14.19 8.50
CA SER A 92 -3.95 15.55 9.00
C SER A 92 -4.09 16.55 7.85
N THR A 93 -4.74 17.67 8.15
CA THR A 93 -4.88 18.76 7.16
C THR A 93 -3.53 19.38 6.86
N GLU A 94 -2.67 19.48 7.87
CA GLU A 94 -1.31 20.00 7.81
C GLU A 94 -0.46 19.14 6.87
N PHE A 95 -0.51 17.82 7.03
CA PHE A 95 0.20 16.89 6.16
C PHE A 95 -0.27 16.99 4.71
N ARG A 96 -1.59 16.99 4.49
CA ARG A 96 -2.18 17.14 3.15
C ARG A 96 -1.76 18.46 2.49
N LYS A 97 -1.75 19.57 3.23
CA LYS A 97 -1.29 20.87 2.72
C LYS A 97 0.20 20.87 2.40
N LYS A 98 1.04 20.32 3.30
CA LYS A 98 2.49 20.22 3.12
C LYS A 98 2.86 19.46 1.84
N HIS A 99 2.12 18.40 1.52
CA HIS A 99 2.39 17.53 0.36
C HIS A 99 1.44 17.78 -0.82
N ALA A 100 0.64 18.84 -0.80
CA ALA A 100 -0.33 19.16 -1.85
C ALA A 100 0.33 19.36 -3.23
N GLU A 101 1.53 19.94 -3.27
CA GLU A 101 2.27 20.16 -4.52
C GLU A 101 2.73 18.86 -5.19
N ARG A 102 2.96 17.79 -4.41
CA ARG A 102 3.26 16.44 -4.94
C ARG A 102 2.05 15.80 -5.61
N PHE A 103 0.86 16.33 -5.34
CA PHE A 103 -0.41 15.91 -5.93
C PHE A 103 -0.87 16.84 -7.07
N GLN A 104 -0.58 18.14 -6.99
CA GLN A 104 -1.09 19.18 -7.91
C GLN A 104 -0.70 19.01 -9.38
N TRP A 105 0.32 18.22 -9.72
CA TRP A 105 0.62 17.89 -11.13
C TRP A 105 -0.53 17.13 -11.83
N GLY A 106 -1.46 16.53 -11.06
CA GLY A 106 -2.65 15.84 -11.59
C GLY A 106 -3.94 16.67 -11.61
N MET A 107 -3.98 17.89 -11.05
CA MET A 107 -5.22 18.68 -10.93
C MET A 107 -5.17 20.06 -11.62
N SER A 108 -4.04 20.44 -12.21
CA SER A 108 -3.82 21.82 -12.71
C SER A 108 -3.76 21.96 -14.24
N ASN A 109 -4.41 21.07 -15.00
CA ASN A 109 -4.55 21.22 -16.47
C ASN A 109 -5.99 21.46 -16.95
N GLU A 110 -6.80 22.20 -16.18
CA GLU A 110 -7.92 22.94 -16.76
C GLU A 110 -7.82 24.39 -16.33
N GLU A 111 -7.11 25.20 -17.14
CA GLU A 111 -7.26 26.66 -17.08
C GLU A 111 -8.72 27.01 -17.43
N PRO A 112 -9.35 27.99 -16.73
CA PRO A 112 -10.62 28.51 -17.19
C PRO A 112 -10.38 29.21 -18.54
N ILE A 113 -11.02 28.69 -19.58
CA ILE A 113 -11.10 29.39 -20.87
C ILE A 113 -11.82 30.72 -20.61
N SER A 114 -11.07 31.82 -20.69
CA SER A 114 -11.60 33.19 -20.69
C SER A 114 -12.38 33.49 -21.96
#